data_AF-A0A1I4TWK4-F1
#
_entry.id   AF-A0A1I4TWK4-F1
#
_cell.length_a   1.000
_cell.length_b   1.000
_cell.length_c   1.000
_cell.angle_alpha   90.00
_cell.angle_beta   90.00
_cell.angle_gamma   90.00
#
_symmetry.space_group_name_H-M   'P 1'
#
loop_
_entity.id
_entity.type
_entity.pdbx_description
1 polymer ?
#
loop_
_entity_poly.entity_id
_entity_poly.type
_entity_poly.pdbx_seq_one_letter_code
_entity_poly.pdbx_strand_id
1 'polypeptide(L)'
;MPVTVKVNGVANSLVHKGSNGISMATIPDVCKTPSPGGPVPIPYPNISQSATLDKGTSTVKADGGMMIAVKGSEYSLSNGDNAGVAGGVKSSTFMKESTWILYSFDVKMDGKNACRLTDKKFQNHENTADLAGNLQMPVSGAPPELQAIADCCNKAVDCKPPDSGKGCRSRGVHKHSCCQDAINRRKDKGDWKNVTPEAYHPETKTMDPSRLDVQIRGGADGKGAITHIWDFKFNCSRDPYMSQSQRDKYEDRFPAAKVDIVGSKGLPKGASKAAKTKHCAGAQPRSSC
;
A
#
# COMPACT_ATOMS: atom_id res chain seq x y z
N MET A 1 -12.25 -3.50 -4.53
CA MET A 1 -11.25 -4.33 -3.82
C MET A 1 -10.42 -3.43 -2.92
N PRO A 2 -9.81 -3.94 -1.84
CA PRO A 2 -8.88 -3.13 -1.06
C PRO A 2 -7.64 -2.82 -1.93
N VAL A 3 -7.05 -1.64 -1.73
CA VAL A 3 -5.76 -1.26 -2.32
C VAL A 3 -4.76 -1.29 -1.20
N THR A 4 -4.01 -2.38 -1.05
CA THR A 4 -3.19 -2.64 0.14
C THR A 4 -1.73 -2.29 -0.02
N VAL A 5 -1.23 -2.23 -1.27
CA VAL A 5 0.19 -2.08 -1.57
C VAL A 5 0.60 -0.62 -1.74
N LYS A 6 1.71 -0.28 -1.08
CA LYS A 6 2.29 1.06 -1.00
C LYS A 6 3.52 1.16 -1.90
N VAL A 7 3.61 2.22 -2.73
CA VAL A 7 4.78 2.45 -3.60
C VAL A 7 5.24 3.90 -3.48
N ASN A 8 6.46 4.15 -3.00
CA ASN A 8 7.06 5.46 -2.70
C ASN A 8 6.40 6.34 -1.65
N GLY A 9 7.17 6.81 -0.66
CA GLY A 9 6.78 7.95 0.17
C GLY A 9 5.56 7.69 1.05
N VAL A 10 4.65 8.67 1.09
CA VAL A 10 3.59 8.87 2.12
C VAL A 10 2.15 8.94 1.63
N ALA A 11 1.72 8.98 0.37
CA ALA A 11 0.29 8.68 0.07
C ALA A 11 0.12 7.53 -0.94
N ASN A 12 1.06 7.47 -1.87
CA ASN A 12 1.03 6.67 -3.09
C ASN A 12 0.75 5.19 -2.85
N SER A 13 -0.47 4.80 -3.22
CA SER A 13 -0.86 3.42 -3.40
C SER A 13 -0.52 2.95 -4.80
N LEU A 14 -0.24 1.65 -4.92
CA LEU A 14 0.01 1.00 -6.19
C LEU A 14 -1.26 0.93 -7.02
N VAL A 15 -1.18 1.30 -8.31
CA VAL A 15 -2.32 1.15 -9.21
C VAL A 15 -2.33 -0.28 -9.74
N HIS A 16 -3.46 -0.96 -9.61
CA HIS A 16 -3.67 -2.31 -10.14
C HIS A 16 -5.10 -2.40 -10.69
N LYS A 17 -5.40 -3.42 -11.48
CA LYS A 17 -6.68 -3.53 -12.21
C LYS A 17 -7.92 -3.49 -11.32
N GLY A 18 -7.79 -3.95 -10.08
CA GLY A 18 -8.86 -3.95 -9.07
C GLY A 18 -8.88 -2.74 -8.15
N SER A 19 -8.05 -1.72 -8.38
CA SER A 19 -7.87 -0.61 -7.45
C SER A 19 -9.01 0.41 -7.46
N ASN A 20 -9.96 0.27 -8.39
CA ASN A 20 -11.05 1.21 -8.64
C ASN A 20 -10.56 2.65 -8.90
N GLY A 21 -9.32 2.78 -9.40
CA GLY A 21 -8.74 4.06 -9.78
C GLY A 21 -9.40 4.67 -11.01
N ILE A 22 -9.55 6.00 -10.99
CA ILE A 22 -10.13 6.82 -12.05
C ILE A 22 -9.12 7.90 -12.43
N SER A 23 -8.92 8.13 -13.73
CA SER A 23 -8.13 9.26 -14.25
C SER A 23 -9.06 10.18 -15.02
N MET A 24 -9.07 11.46 -14.68
CA MET A 24 -9.91 12.47 -15.33
C MET A 24 -9.02 13.54 -15.94
N ALA A 25 -9.24 13.86 -17.21
CA ALA A 25 -8.52 14.92 -17.89
C ALA A 25 -8.74 16.26 -17.17
N THR A 26 -7.63 16.90 -16.77
CA THR A 26 -7.65 18.23 -16.15
C THR A 26 -7.53 19.34 -17.20
N ILE A 27 -6.98 18.99 -18.36
CA ILE A 27 -7.02 19.83 -19.55
C ILE A 27 -8.26 19.38 -20.35
N PRO A 28 -9.13 20.28 -20.84
CA PRO A 28 -10.27 19.88 -21.65
C PRO A 28 -9.83 19.13 -22.91
N ASP A 29 -10.53 18.04 -23.22
CA ASP A 29 -10.30 17.26 -24.43
C ASP A 29 -10.95 17.95 -25.63
N VAL A 30 -10.20 18.75 -26.37
CA VAL A 30 -10.73 19.48 -27.52
C VAL A 30 -10.84 18.51 -28.70
N CYS A 31 -12.07 18.20 -29.09
CA CYS A 31 -12.39 17.28 -30.17
C CYS A 31 -13.18 17.98 -31.29
N LYS A 32 -13.08 17.42 -32.49
CA LYS A 32 -13.82 17.86 -33.67
C LYS A 32 -15.24 17.30 -33.59
N THR A 33 -16.22 18.17 -33.41
CA THR A 33 -17.64 17.81 -33.29
C THR A 33 -18.38 18.12 -34.58
N PRO A 34 -19.09 17.15 -35.18
CA PRO A 34 -19.87 17.39 -36.38
C PRO A 34 -20.88 18.53 -36.20
N SER A 35 -20.94 19.42 -37.18
CA SER A 35 -21.94 20.49 -37.27
C SER A 35 -22.37 20.68 -38.74
N PRO A 36 -23.48 21.38 -39.02
CA PRO A 36 -23.92 21.65 -40.39
C PRO A 36 -22.87 22.36 -41.27
N GLY A 37 -21.97 23.15 -40.67
CA GLY A 37 -20.89 23.86 -41.36
C GLY A 37 -19.57 23.09 -41.44
N GLY A 38 -19.54 21.82 -41.04
CA GLY A 38 -18.33 21.01 -40.90
C GLY A 38 -17.90 20.84 -39.43
N PRO A 39 -16.90 19.99 -39.13
CA PRO A 39 -16.50 19.73 -37.76
C PRO A 39 -15.91 20.96 -37.07
N VAL A 40 -16.40 21.27 -35.86
CA VAL A 40 -15.94 22.41 -35.04
C VAL A 40 -15.22 21.92 -33.78
N PRO A 41 -14.12 22.56 -33.34
CA PRO A 41 -13.44 22.22 -32.09
C PRO A 41 -14.31 22.54 -30.86
N ILE A 42 -14.61 21.54 -30.02
CA ILE A 42 -15.38 21.70 -28.78
C ILE A 42 -14.62 20.99 -27.62
N PRO A 43 -14.48 21.63 -26.45
CA PRO A 43 -13.88 21.02 -25.27
C PRO A 43 -14.83 20.02 -24.60
N TYR A 44 -14.32 18.83 -24.26
CA TYR A 44 -15.03 17.75 -23.56
C TYR A 44 -14.30 17.30 -22.28
N PRO A 45 -15.02 16.69 -21.31
CA PRO A 45 -14.37 15.89 -20.29
C PRO A 45 -13.80 14.61 -20.90
N ASN A 46 -12.76 14.04 -20.30
CA ASN A 46 -12.29 12.70 -20.65
C ASN A 46 -11.91 11.92 -19.38
N ILE A 47 -12.32 10.66 -19.30
CA ILE A 47 -12.25 9.81 -18.11
C ILE A 47 -11.82 8.40 -18.52
N SER A 48 -10.84 7.84 -17.84
CA SER A 48 -10.40 6.45 -17.99
C SER A 48 -10.28 5.77 -16.62
N GLN A 49 -10.34 4.43 -16.59
CA GLN A 49 -10.46 3.69 -15.33
C GLN A 49 -9.52 2.48 -15.26
N SER A 50 -8.98 2.23 -14.06
CA SER A 50 -8.11 1.09 -13.75
C SER A 50 -8.73 -0.28 -14.04
N ALA A 51 -10.06 -0.41 -14.04
CA ALA A 51 -10.74 -1.63 -14.43
C ALA A 51 -10.40 -2.06 -15.87
N THR A 52 -10.05 -1.10 -16.73
CA THR A 52 -9.61 -1.30 -18.12
C THR A 52 -8.10 -1.37 -18.26
N LEU A 53 -7.36 -1.52 -17.15
CA LEU A 53 -5.92 -1.68 -17.18
C LEU A 53 -5.52 -2.89 -18.03
N ASP A 54 -4.61 -2.64 -18.94
CA ASP A 54 -3.97 -3.60 -19.83
C ASP A 54 -2.45 -3.34 -19.90
N LYS A 55 -1.71 -4.32 -20.42
CA LYS A 55 -0.23 -4.31 -20.55
C LYS A 55 0.48 -4.05 -19.21
N GLY A 56 -0.17 -4.41 -18.10
CA GLY A 56 0.38 -4.40 -16.75
C GLY A 56 1.28 -5.60 -16.47
N THR A 57 1.52 -5.89 -15.20
CA THR A 57 2.37 -7.03 -14.78
C THR A 57 1.75 -8.39 -15.08
N SER A 58 2.62 -9.32 -15.47
CA SER A 58 2.31 -10.72 -15.73
C SER A 58 2.63 -11.62 -14.54
N THR A 59 3.77 -11.40 -13.87
CA THR A 59 4.28 -12.31 -12.82
C THR A 59 3.96 -11.84 -11.40
N VAL A 60 4.03 -10.54 -11.14
CA VAL A 60 3.71 -9.96 -9.82
C VAL A 60 2.26 -9.49 -9.79
N LYS A 61 1.50 -9.82 -8.73
CA LYS A 61 0.09 -9.46 -8.55
C LYS A 61 -0.13 -8.74 -7.22
N ALA A 62 -1.16 -7.91 -7.15
CA ALA A 62 -1.58 -7.21 -5.93
C ALA A 62 -3.06 -7.45 -5.68
N ASP A 63 -3.49 -7.42 -4.41
CA ASP A 63 -4.90 -7.31 -4.00
C ASP A 63 -5.88 -8.19 -4.78
N GLY A 64 -6.06 -9.43 -4.31
CA GLY A 64 -6.96 -10.38 -4.96
C GLY A 64 -6.43 -10.89 -6.31
N GLY A 65 -5.10 -10.88 -6.51
CA GLY A 65 -4.45 -11.44 -7.70
C GLY A 65 -4.48 -10.53 -8.93
N MET A 66 -4.72 -9.24 -8.76
CA MET A 66 -4.86 -8.28 -9.86
C MET A 66 -3.51 -7.87 -10.45
N MET A 67 -3.49 -7.65 -11.77
CA MET A 67 -2.31 -7.11 -12.47
C MET A 67 -2.04 -5.66 -12.07
N ILE A 68 -0.77 -5.29 -12.03
CA ILE A 68 -0.28 -4.02 -11.53
C ILE A 68 0.09 -3.12 -12.71
N ALA A 69 -0.22 -1.83 -12.60
CA ALA A 69 0.18 -0.84 -13.58
C ALA A 69 1.66 -0.51 -13.44
N VAL A 70 2.36 -0.50 -14.56
CA VAL A 70 3.80 -0.24 -14.66
C VAL A 70 4.08 0.60 -15.90
N LYS A 71 5.27 1.20 -16.00
CA LYS A 71 5.69 1.96 -17.18
C LYS A 71 5.42 1.19 -18.48
N GLY A 72 4.65 1.79 -19.39
CA GLY A 72 4.21 1.18 -20.64
C GLY A 72 2.89 0.42 -20.57
N SER A 73 2.24 0.37 -19.40
CA SER A 73 0.86 -0.09 -19.27
C SER A 73 -0.13 1.03 -19.63
N GLU A 74 -1.40 0.67 -19.85
CA GLU A 74 -2.43 1.62 -20.29
C GLU A 74 -3.80 1.30 -19.70
N TYR A 75 -4.68 2.29 -19.65
CA TYR A 75 -6.12 2.04 -19.57
C TYR A 75 -6.62 1.98 -21.01
N SER A 76 -7.19 0.87 -21.42
CA SER A 76 -7.40 0.56 -22.85
C SER A 76 -8.38 1.49 -23.56
N LEU A 77 -9.18 2.25 -22.81
CA LEU A 77 -10.15 3.19 -23.36
C LEU A 77 -10.38 4.38 -22.41
N SER A 78 -10.92 5.46 -22.97
CA SER A 78 -11.38 6.64 -22.25
C SER A 78 -12.75 7.10 -22.78
N ASN A 79 -13.52 7.85 -21.98
CA ASN A 79 -14.90 8.26 -22.27
C ASN A 79 -15.17 9.72 -21.84
N GLY A 80 -16.24 10.31 -22.36
CA GLY A 80 -16.67 11.69 -22.02
C GLY A 80 -16.59 12.65 -23.22
N ASP A 81 -15.84 12.28 -24.24
CA ASP A 81 -15.61 12.98 -25.51
C ASP A 81 -16.45 12.39 -26.66
N ASN A 82 -17.43 11.55 -26.35
CA ASN A 82 -18.17 10.74 -27.33
C ASN A 82 -18.94 11.55 -28.39
N ALA A 83 -19.25 12.83 -28.14
CA ALA A 83 -19.86 13.72 -29.13
C ALA A 83 -18.84 14.24 -30.17
N GLY A 84 -17.55 14.27 -29.84
CA GLY A 84 -16.44 14.64 -30.71
C GLY A 84 -16.00 13.52 -31.65
N VAL A 85 -16.94 12.88 -32.35
CA VAL A 85 -16.71 11.64 -33.13
C VAL A 85 -15.71 11.80 -34.28
N ALA A 86 -15.42 13.02 -34.74
CA ALA A 86 -14.38 13.27 -35.74
C ALA A 86 -12.95 13.33 -35.13
N GLY A 87 -12.85 13.02 -33.83
CA GLY A 87 -11.62 12.82 -33.08
C GLY A 87 -11.01 14.09 -32.51
N GLY A 88 -10.01 13.90 -31.65
CA GLY A 88 -9.23 14.96 -31.03
C GLY A 88 -8.57 15.90 -32.05
N VAL A 89 -8.45 17.18 -31.71
CA VAL A 89 -7.77 18.16 -32.57
C VAL A 89 -6.30 17.79 -32.77
N LYS A 90 -5.64 17.28 -31.72
CA LYS A 90 -4.24 16.84 -31.79
C LYS A 90 -4.12 15.38 -32.20
N SER A 91 -4.89 14.48 -31.60
CA SER A 91 -4.73 13.03 -31.83
C SER A 91 -5.44 12.52 -33.08
N SER A 92 -6.50 13.20 -33.55
CA SER A 92 -7.46 12.68 -34.54
C SER A 92 -8.09 11.34 -34.15
N THR A 93 -8.15 11.02 -32.86
CA THR A 93 -8.77 9.80 -32.32
C THR A 93 -9.93 10.11 -31.37
N PHE A 94 -10.78 9.12 -31.11
CA PHE A 94 -11.82 9.18 -30.08
C PHE A 94 -11.81 7.91 -29.23
N MET A 95 -12.13 8.01 -27.94
CA MET A 95 -12.20 6.88 -26.99
C MET A 95 -10.94 6.01 -26.90
N LYS A 96 -9.76 6.59 -27.13
CA LYS A 96 -8.49 5.87 -27.11
C LYS A 96 -7.89 5.74 -25.72
N GLU A 97 -6.79 5.00 -25.65
CA GLU A 97 -6.14 4.63 -24.41
C GLU A 97 -5.61 5.83 -23.62
N SER A 98 -5.40 5.57 -22.33
CA SER A 98 -4.74 6.49 -21.42
C SER A 98 -3.45 5.87 -20.85
N THR A 99 -2.33 6.52 -21.16
CA THR A 99 -0.97 6.06 -20.85
C THR A 99 -0.33 6.92 -19.75
N TRP A 100 0.67 6.35 -19.05
CA TRP A 100 1.32 7.01 -17.92
C TRP A 100 2.42 7.98 -18.34
N ILE A 101 2.39 9.19 -17.78
CA ILE A 101 3.44 10.21 -17.89
C ILE A 101 4.47 9.99 -16.78
N LEU A 102 3.99 9.80 -15.55
CA LEU A 102 4.81 9.60 -14.36
C LEU A 102 4.67 8.18 -13.82
N TYR A 103 5.68 7.76 -13.07
CA TYR A 103 5.76 6.47 -12.39
C TYR A 103 6.85 6.57 -11.32
N SER A 104 6.94 5.55 -10.45
CA SER A 104 8.02 5.41 -9.47
C SER A 104 9.41 5.43 -10.12
N PHE A 105 10.43 6.04 -9.51
CA PHE A 105 11.80 6.01 -10.06
C PHE A 105 12.62 4.80 -9.57
N ASP A 106 12.26 4.26 -8.42
CA ASP A 106 13.01 3.31 -7.59
C ASP A 106 12.28 1.97 -7.42
N VAL A 107 10.95 1.97 -7.37
CA VAL A 107 10.14 0.76 -7.23
C VAL A 107 9.75 0.24 -8.60
N LYS A 108 10.14 -1.00 -8.87
CA LYS A 108 9.87 -1.70 -10.12
C LYS A 108 9.17 -3.02 -9.86
N MET A 109 8.25 -3.38 -10.76
CA MET A 109 7.54 -4.65 -10.80
C MET A 109 7.62 -5.21 -12.22
N ASP A 110 7.92 -6.51 -12.37
CA ASP A 110 8.34 -7.10 -13.64
C ASP A 110 9.47 -6.30 -14.33
N GLY A 111 10.39 -5.73 -13.54
CA GLY A 111 11.50 -4.90 -14.03
C GLY A 111 11.11 -3.50 -14.54
N LYS A 112 9.82 -3.13 -14.50
CA LYS A 112 9.29 -1.85 -14.97
C LYS A 112 8.81 -1.00 -13.81
N ASN A 113 8.95 0.31 -13.92
CA ASN A 113 8.59 1.27 -12.87
C ASN A 113 7.11 1.19 -12.50
N ALA A 114 6.78 1.06 -11.22
CA ALA A 114 5.39 0.94 -10.75
C ALA A 114 4.63 2.27 -10.88
N CYS A 115 3.39 2.20 -11.38
CA CYS A 115 2.48 3.34 -11.48
C CYS A 115 1.65 3.46 -10.20
N ARG A 116 1.42 4.70 -9.78
CA ARG A 116 0.91 5.03 -8.45
C ARG A 116 -0.29 5.95 -8.55
N LEU A 117 -1.03 6.01 -7.45
CA LEU A 117 -1.89 7.14 -7.12
C LEU A 117 -1.17 8.47 -7.43
N THR A 118 -1.89 9.41 -8.05
CA THR A 118 -1.42 10.74 -8.52
C THR A 118 -0.38 10.76 -9.65
N ASP A 119 0.04 9.59 -10.17
CA ASP A 119 0.85 9.59 -11.38
C ASP A 119 -0.01 10.08 -12.56
N LYS A 120 0.55 11.04 -13.31
CA LYS A 120 -0.12 11.77 -14.39
C LYS A 120 -0.27 10.89 -15.62
N LYS A 121 -1.29 11.17 -16.43
CA LYS A 121 -1.63 10.37 -17.60
C LYS A 121 -1.95 11.24 -18.81
N PHE A 122 -1.59 10.76 -19.99
CA PHE A 122 -2.20 11.22 -21.23
C PHE A 122 -3.53 10.50 -21.43
N GLN A 123 -4.48 11.11 -22.12
CA GLN A 123 -5.75 10.48 -22.47
C GLN A 123 -6.09 10.70 -23.95
N ASN A 124 -6.91 9.79 -24.49
CA ASN A 124 -7.34 9.78 -25.89
C ASN A 124 -6.16 9.93 -26.87
N HIS A 125 -5.20 9.01 -26.75
CA HIS A 125 -3.99 9.01 -27.59
C HIS A 125 -3.23 10.35 -27.55
N GLU A 126 -3.04 10.85 -26.33
CA GLU A 126 -2.36 12.13 -26.04
C GLU A 126 -3.03 13.38 -26.60
N ASN A 127 -4.34 13.36 -26.88
CA ASN A 127 -5.10 14.56 -27.19
C ASN A 127 -5.21 15.50 -25.98
N THR A 128 -5.34 14.92 -24.80
CA THR A 128 -5.42 15.63 -23.53
C THR A 128 -4.60 14.95 -22.43
N ALA A 129 -4.53 15.58 -21.26
CA ALA A 129 -3.81 15.09 -20.10
C ALA A 129 -4.60 15.23 -18.79
N ASP A 130 -4.45 14.22 -17.95
CA ASP A 130 -4.74 14.25 -16.53
C ASP A 130 -3.47 14.63 -15.77
N LEU A 131 -3.42 15.88 -15.30
CA LEU A 131 -2.33 16.41 -14.51
C LEU A 131 -2.58 16.31 -13.00
N ALA A 132 -3.79 15.96 -12.57
CA ALA A 132 -4.08 15.62 -11.17
C ALA A 132 -3.59 14.20 -10.83
N GLY A 133 -3.57 13.34 -11.86
CA GLY A 133 -3.14 11.95 -11.81
C GLY A 133 -4.24 10.99 -11.36
N ASN A 134 -3.93 9.70 -11.45
CA ASN A 134 -4.91 8.66 -11.17
C ASN A 134 -5.42 8.72 -9.71
N LEU A 135 -6.71 8.95 -9.54
CA LEU A 135 -7.44 9.01 -8.27
C LEU A 135 -7.76 7.59 -7.79
N GLN A 136 -7.23 7.19 -6.62
CA GLN A 136 -7.54 5.93 -5.93
C GLN A 136 -7.20 6.04 -4.43
N MET A 137 -7.51 5.04 -3.61
CA MET A 137 -7.30 5.09 -2.15
C MET A 137 -5.82 4.90 -1.70
N PRO A 138 -5.30 5.61 -0.67
CA PRO A 138 -3.91 5.52 -0.10
C PRO A 138 -3.67 4.36 0.94
N VAL A 139 -2.69 4.38 1.91
CA VAL A 139 -2.29 3.24 2.84
C VAL A 139 -2.07 3.49 4.41
N SER A 140 -2.86 2.99 5.46
CA SER A 140 -2.87 3.14 7.03
C SER A 140 -2.39 2.15 8.14
N GLY A 141 -2.00 2.59 9.40
CA GLY A 141 -1.13 2.09 10.55
C GLY A 141 -1.63 1.98 12.02
N ALA A 142 -0.91 1.24 12.92
CA ALA A 142 -1.35 0.38 14.07
C ALA A 142 -1.74 0.82 15.52
N PRO A 143 -2.82 0.30 16.15
CA PRO A 143 -3.20 0.37 17.59
C PRO A 143 -2.46 -0.36 18.78
N PRO A 144 -2.78 -0.01 20.06
CA PRO A 144 -2.00 -0.32 21.27
C PRO A 144 -2.06 -1.77 21.76
N GLU A 145 -3.18 -2.47 21.58
CA GLU A 145 -3.27 -3.86 22.07
C GLU A 145 -2.38 -4.79 21.24
N LEU A 146 -2.20 -4.45 19.96
CA LEU A 146 -1.17 -5.06 19.17
C LEU A 146 0.18 -4.53 19.54
N GLN A 147 0.32 -3.23 19.80
CA GLN A 147 1.59 -2.72 20.33
C GLN A 147 2.12 -3.56 21.48
N ALA A 148 1.23 -3.98 22.38
CA ALA A 148 1.54 -4.89 23.47
C ALA A 148 1.93 -6.31 22.99
N ILE A 149 1.21 -6.89 22.02
CA ILE A 149 1.60 -8.17 21.39
C ILE A 149 3.00 -8.07 20.77
N ALA A 150 3.26 -7.00 20.00
CA ALA A 150 4.57 -6.71 19.44
C ALA A 150 5.62 -6.73 20.55
N ASP A 151 5.40 -5.90 21.57
CA ASP A 151 6.35 -5.69 22.66
C ASP A 151 6.66 -6.95 23.42
N CYS A 152 5.63 -7.76 23.67
CA CYS A 152 5.81 -9.07 24.26
C CYS A 152 6.60 -9.99 23.32
N CYS A 153 6.21 -10.11 22.05
CA CYS A 153 6.84 -11.00 21.08
C CYS A 153 8.29 -10.62 20.78
N ASN A 154 8.62 -9.33 20.76
CA ASN A 154 9.99 -8.87 20.62
C ASN A 154 10.84 -9.25 21.82
N LYS A 155 10.35 -9.00 23.04
CA LYS A 155 11.06 -9.38 24.27
C LYS A 155 11.20 -10.89 24.37
N ALA A 156 10.16 -11.65 24.05
CA ALA A 156 10.17 -13.11 24.08
C ALA A 156 11.25 -13.71 23.16
N VAL A 157 11.54 -13.06 22.03
CA VAL A 157 12.59 -13.49 21.09
C VAL A 157 13.95 -12.87 21.43
N ASP A 158 14.02 -11.63 21.89
CA ASP A 158 15.27 -10.92 22.17
C ASP A 158 15.92 -11.34 23.50
N CYS A 159 15.13 -11.85 24.45
CA CYS A 159 15.56 -12.13 25.82
C CYS A 159 15.71 -13.61 26.16
N LYS A 160 15.35 -14.52 25.24
CA LYS A 160 15.76 -15.92 25.39
C LYS A 160 17.28 -16.04 25.20
N PRO A 161 17.93 -17.00 25.88
CA PRO A 161 19.34 -17.28 25.63
C PRO A 161 19.53 -17.54 24.13
N PRO A 162 20.65 -17.06 23.57
CA PRO A 162 20.79 -16.92 22.14
C PRO A 162 20.82 -18.32 21.51
N ASP A 163 19.92 -18.57 20.55
CA ASP A 163 20.38 -19.28 19.36
C ASP A 163 21.37 -18.33 18.69
N SER A 164 22.60 -18.40 19.20
CA SER A 164 23.74 -17.63 18.78
C SER A 164 23.97 -17.90 17.28
N GLY A 165 23.62 -16.92 16.44
CA GLY A 165 23.99 -16.94 15.02
C GLY A 165 22.87 -16.77 14.01
N LYS A 166 21.60 -16.72 14.39
CA LYS A 166 20.53 -16.50 13.41
C LYS A 166 20.43 -15.01 13.03
N GLY A 167 20.67 -14.70 11.75
CA GLY A 167 20.67 -13.34 11.19
C GLY A 167 19.32 -12.61 11.32
N CYS A 168 19.31 -11.30 11.01
CA CYS A 168 18.15 -10.40 11.17
C CYS A 168 16.84 -10.99 10.62
N ARG A 169 16.91 -11.62 9.44
CA ARG A 169 15.77 -12.28 8.78
C ARG A 169 15.14 -13.36 9.66
N SER A 170 15.96 -14.25 10.22
CA SER A 170 15.47 -15.36 11.06
C SER A 170 14.89 -14.86 12.39
N ARG A 171 15.38 -13.74 12.94
CA ARG A 171 14.78 -13.14 14.14
C ARG A 171 13.43 -12.50 13.82
N GLY A 172 13.32 -11.82 12.68
CA GLY A 172 12.04 -11.30 12.16
C GLY A 172 10.99 -12.42 12.04
N VAL A 173 11.35 -13.52 11.36
CA VAL A 173 10.52 -14.73 11.21
C VAL A 173 9.88 -15.18 12.54
N HIS A 174 10.69 -15.30 13.59
CA HIS A 174 10.22 -15.81 14.89
C HIS A 174 9.26 -14.84 15.59
N LYS A 175 9.50 -13.54 15.45
CA LYS A 175 8.66 -12.52 16.08
C LYS A 175 7.33 -12.38 15.34
N HIS A 176 7.33 -12.43 14.00
CA HIS A 176 6.11 -12.48 13.19
C HIS A 176 5.24 -13.69 13.53
N SER A 177 5.85 -14.86 13.60
CA SER A 177 5.16 -16.09 13.98
C SER A 177 4.60 -16.02 15.42
N CYS A 178 5.31 -15.37 16.35
CA CYS A 178 4.80 -15.12 17.71
C CYS A 178 3.53 -14.26 17.70
N CYS A 179 3.56 -13.17 16.93
CA CYS A 179 2.46 -12.25 16.82
C CYS A 179 1.21 -12.87 16.17
N GLN A 180 1.42 -13.67 15.12
CA GLN A 180 0.35 -14.45 14.48
C GLN A 180 -0.37 -15.34 15.50
N ASP A 181 0.39 -16.10 16.29
CA ASP A 181 -0.18 -16.98 17.31
C ASP A 181 -0.93 -16.18 18.38
N ALA A 182 -0.37 -15.06 18.84
CA ALA A 182 -0.96 -14.23 19.87
C ALA A 182 -2.29 -13.60 19.44
N ILE A 183 -2.41 -13.22 18.16
CA ILE A 183 -3.67 -12.75 17.57
C ILE A 183 -4.68 -13.90 17.50
N ASN A 184 -4.28 -15.06 16.94
CA ASN A 184 -5.16 -16.22 16.81
C ASN A 184 -5.72 -16.67 18.17
N ARG A 185 -4.88 -16.76 19.21
CA ARG A 185 -5.33 -17.12 20.57
C ARG A 185 -6.40 -16.18 21.13
N ARG A 186 -6.31 -14.88 20.85
CA ARG A 186 -7.32 -13.88 21.27
C ARG A 186 -8.61 -14.00 20.45
N LYS A 187 -8.53 -14.38 19.17
CA LYS A 187 -9.71 -14.70 18.36
C LYS A 187 -10.45 -15.92 18.89
N ASP A 188 -9.72 -16.98 19.22
CA ASP A 188 -10.28 -18.24 19.72
C ASP A 188 -11.03 -18.05 21.05
N LYS A 189 -10.58 -17.10 21.87
CA LYS A 189 -11.25 -16.68 23.12
C LYS A 189 -12.46 -15.77 22.91
N GLY A 190 -12.72 -15.34 21.67
CA GLY A 190 -13.80 -14.42 21.33
C GLY A 190 -13.50 -12.95 21.66
N ASP A 191 -12.30 -12.64 22.14
CA ASP A 191 -11.88 -11.28 22.48
C ASP A 191 -11.80 -10.40 21.23
N TRP A 192 -11.36 -10.97 20.09
CA TRP A 192 -11.20 -10.26 18.82
C TRP A 192 -12.00 -10.88 17.68
N LYS A 193 -13.19 -10.33 17.42
CA LYS A 193 -14.14 -10.90 16.45
C LYS A 193 -13.92 -10.50 14.98
N ASN A 194 -13.17 -9.43 14.71
CA ASN A 194 -13.01 -8.86 13.36
C ASN A 194 -11.55 -8.61 12.98
N VAL A 195 -10.62 -9.35 13.57
CA VAL A 195 -9.19 -9.13 13.38
C VAL A 195 -8.62 -10.30 12.57
N THR A 196 -8.07 -10.03 11.39
CA THR A 196 -7.46 -11.06 10.53
C THR A 196 -5.94 -10.91 10.53
N PRO A 197 -5.20 -11.87 11.11
CA PRO A 197 -3.74 -11.84 11.09
C PRO A 197 -3.20 -12.42 9.77
N GLU A 198 -2.27 -11.73 9.12
CA GLU A 198 -1.69 -12.15 7.84
C GLU A 198 -0.93 -13.48 7.97
N ALA A 199 -1.22 -14.47 7.11
CA ALA A 199 -0.49 -15.73 7.13
C ALA A 199 1.01 -15.50 6.89
N TYR A 200 1.84 -15.89 7.85
CA TYR A 200 3.28 -15.81 7.72
C TYR A 200 3.78 -16.94 6.80
N HIS A 201 4.28 -16.60 5.60
CA HIS A 201 4.86 -17.55 4.63
C HIS A 201 6.40 -17.47 4.62
N PRO A 202 7.12 -18.36 5.33
CA PRO A 202 8.60 -18.39 5.31
C PRO A 202 9.20 -19.02 4.04
N GLU A 203 8.40 -19.77 3.27
CA GLU A 203 8.89 -20.76 2.30
C GLU A 203 9.35 -20.16 0.95
N THR A 204 8.90 -18.95 0.58
CA THR A 204 9.18 -18.38 -0.75
C THR A 204 10.18 -17.23 -0.69
N LYS A 205 11.18 -17.22 -1.58
CA LYS A 205 12.21 -16.16 -1.70
C LYS A 205 11.66 -14.80 -2.16
N THR A 206 10.34 -14.67 -2.34
CA THR A 206 9.64 -13.45 -2.75
C THR A 206 9.11 -12.72 -1.51
N MET A 207 9.98 -12.23 -0.64
CA MET A 207 9.53 -11.28 0.39
C MET A 207 9.40 -9.90 -0.26
N ASP A 208 8.19 -9.33 -0.18
CA ASP A 208 7.93 -7.94 -0.54
C ASP A 208 8.73 -7.00 0.39
N PRO A 209 9.64 -6.14 -0.13
CA PRO A 209 10.36 -5.15 0.65
C PRO A 209 9.46 -4.06 1.28
N SER A 210 8.15 -4.07 0.97
CA SER A 210 7.12 -3.19 1.52
C SER A 210 6.52 -3.64 2.87
N ARG A 211 6.94 -4.79 3.42
CA ARG A 211 6.45 -5.30 4.71
C ARG A 211 6.79 -4.35 5.85
N LEU A 212 5.85 -3.46 6.17
CA LEU A 212 5.90 -2.48 7.23
C LEU A 212 4.53 -2.28 7.85
N ASP A 213 4.56 -2.19 9.18
CA ASP A 213 3.70 -2.99 10.03
C ASP A 213 2.79 -2.13 10.92
N VAL A 214 1.50 -2.46 10.99
CA VAL A 214 0.42 -1.48 10.95
C VAL A 214 -0.96 -2.11 11.21
N GLN A 215 -1.91 -1.43 11.83
CA GLN A 215 -3.20 -1.97 12.32
C GLN A 215 -4.25 -0.86 12.22
N ILE A 216 -5.53 -1.20 12.25
CA ILE A 216 -6.61 -0.26 11.93
C ILE A 216 -7.63 -0.25 13.07
N ARG A 217 -8.00 0.92 13.59
CA ARG A 217 -9.10 1.10 14.59
C ARG A 217 -10.28 1.81 13.94
N GLY A 218 -11.51 1.35 14.13
CA GLY A 218 -12.70 2.09 13.68
C GLY A 218 -12.97 3.31 14.57
N GLY A 219 -13.37 4.44 13.99
CA GLY A 219 -13.78 5.64 14.72
C GLY A 219 -12.66 6.70 14.86
N ALA A 220 -13.03 7.96 14.59
CA ALA A 220 -12.09 9.08 14.44
C ALA A 220 -11.48 9.58 15.78
N ASP A 221 -12.04 9.15 16.92
CA ASP A 221 -11.59 9.50 18.27
C ASP A 221 -10.48 8.57 18.82
N GLY A 222 -10.12 7.53 18.07
CA GLY A 222 -9.11 6.55 18.47
C GLY A 222 -9.54 5.58 19.58
N LYS A 223 -10.83 5.54 19.94
CA LYS A 223 -11.39 4.68 20.99
C LYS A 223 -12.22 3.49 20.47
N GLY A 224 -12.56 3.43 19.19
CA GLY A 224 -13.32 2.30 18.64
C GLY A 224 -12.50 1.04 18.38
N ALA A 225 -13.19 -0.04 17.96
CA ALA A 225 -12.63 -1.39 17.89
C ALA A 225 -11.60 -1.58 16.77
N ILE A 226 -10.65 -2.48 17.00
CA ILE A 226 -9.62 -2.86 16.02
C ILE A 226 -10.26 -3.68 14.89
N THR A 227 -10.01 -3.32 13.64
CA THR A 227 -10.60 -3.98 12.46
C THR A 227 -9.60 -4.75 11.61
N HIS A 228 -8.29 -4.49 11.68
CA HIS A 228 -7.28 -5.17 10.83
C HIS A 228 -5.86 -5.08 11.40
N ILE A 229 -4.99 -6.03 11.04
CA ILE A 229 -3.57 -6.10 11.43
C ILE A 229 -2.72 -6.49 10.24
N TRP A 230 -1.69 -5.70 10.01
CA TRP A 230 -0.65 -5.90 9.03
C TRP A 230 0.67 -5.90 9.79
N ASP A 231 0.96 -7.01 10.44
CA ASP A 231 2.30 -7.36 10.92
C ASP A 231 2.95 -6.42 11.99
N PHE A 232 4.16 -6.75 12.49
CA PHE A 232 4.80 -6.10 13.66
C PHE A 232 6.30 -5.74 13.47
N LYS A 233 6.66 -4.45 13.68
CA LYS A 233 8.02 -4.00 13.39
C LYS A 233 9.00 -4.35 14.51
N PHE A 234 9.96 -5.21 14.17
CA PHE A 234 11.01 -5.67 15.10
C PHE A 234 12.42 -5.30 14.65
N ASN A 235 12.84 -4.07 14.94
CA ASN A 235 14.19 -3.64 14.65
C ASN A 235 15.19 -4.31 15.62
N CYS A 236 16.21 -5.00 15.11
CA CYS A 236 17.20 -5.71 15.94
C CYS A 236 18.20 -4.81 16.69
N SER A 237 18.08 -3.48 16.63
CA SER A 237 19.13 -2.56 17.15
C SER A 237 18.70 -1.13 17.44
N ARG A 238 17.43 -0.78 17.25
CA ARG A 238 16.91 0.59 17.37
C ARG A 238 15.42 0.55 17.65
N ASP A 239 14.89 1.66 18.16
CA ASP A 239 13.45 1.83 18.33
C ASP A 239 12.72 1.61 16.99
N PRO A 240 11.46 1.11 17.03
CA PRO A 240 10.62 1.08 15.85
C PRO A 240 10.44 2.50 15.35
N TYR A 241 10.83 2.70 14.11
CA TYR A 241 10.82 4.02 13.50
C TYR A 241 9.97 3.96 12.24
N MET A 242 8.99 4.85 12.14
CA MET A 242 8.19 5.12 10.95
C MET A 242 8.46 6.57 10.63
N SER A 243 8.96 6.83 9.42
CA SER A 243 9.19 8.20 9.01
C SER A 243 7.87 8.98 9.01
N GLN A 244 7.92 10.31 9.11
CA GLN A 244 6.73 11.15 8.93
C GLN A 244 6.08 10.85 7.57
N SER A 245 6.95 10.63 6.58
CA SER A 245 6.66 10.14 5.24
C SER A 245 6.02 8.74 5.16
N GLN A 246 5.85 8.03 6.26
CA GLN A 246 5.07 6.80 6.34
C GLN A 246 3.80 6.99 7.15
N ARG A 247 3.87 7.84 8.19
CA ARG A 247 2.77 8.14 9.11
C ARG A 247 1.63 8.89 8.43
N ASP A 248 1.92 9.89 7.59
CA ASP A 248 0.85 10.63 6.91
C ASP A 248 0.15 9.76 5.83
N LYS A 249 0.81 8.67 5.37
CA LYS A 249 0.22 7.68 4.43
C LYS A 249 -0.85 6.93 5.06
N TYR A 250 -0.50 6.63 6.28
CA TYR A 250 -1.34 5.94 7.09
C TYR A 250 -2.52 6.87 7.45
N GLU A 251 -2.35 8.04 8.04
CA GLU A 251 -3.50 8.88 8.42
C GLU A 251 -4.50 9.18 7.26
N ASP A 252 -4.06 9.14 6.00
CA ASP A 252 -4.90 9.28 4.80
C ASP A 252 -5.70 8.02 4.35
N ARG A 253 -5.27 6.76 4.60
CA ARG A 253 -6.05 5.55 4.21
C ARG A 253 -7.22 5.28 5.14
N PHE A 254 -7.10 5.62 6.42
CA PHE A 254 -8.21 5.51 7.34
C PHE A 254 -8.49 6.90 7.94
N PRO A 255 -9.09 7.80 7.14
CA PRO A 255 -9.26 9.20 7.49
C PRO A 255 -10.22 9.43 8.69
N ALA A 256 -10.96 8.40 9.10
CA ALA A 256 -11.80 8.39 10.29
C ALA A 256 -11.27 7.41 11.37
N ALA A 257 -9.95 7.19 11.43
CA ALA A 257 -9.33 6.18 12.28
C ALA A 257 -7.91 6.61 12.66
N LYS A 258 -7.53 6.33 13.90
CA LYS A 258 -6.21 6.70 14.42
C LYS A 258 -5.12 5.74 13.94
N VAL A 259 -3.96 6.31 13.59
CA VAL A 259 -2.77 5.61 13.15
C VAL A 259 -1.64 5.64 14.16
N ASP A 260 -1.16 4.50 14.64
CA ASP A 260 0.02 4.47 15.52
C ASP A 260 1.14 3.55 14.95
N ILE A 261 2.42 3.80 15.27
CA ILE A 261 3.44 2.77 14.95
C ILE A 261 3.23 1.66 15.95
N VAL A 262 3.28 0.42 15.47
CA VAL A 262 3.39 -0.72 16.35
C VAL A 262 4.69 -1.48 16.20
N GLY A 263 5.51 -1.42 17.23
CA GLY A 263 6.71 -2.23 17.37
C GLY A 263 7.41 -2.01 18.69
N SER A 264 8.36 -2.88 19.00
CA SER A 264 9.07 -2.84 20.28
C SER A 264 10.44 -2.26 20.14
N LYS A 265 10.87 -1.52 21.17
CA LYS A 265 12.26 -1.11 21.32
C LYS A 265 13.16 -2.34 21.32
N GLY A 266 13.86 -2.59 20.22
CA GLY A 266 14.84 -3.67 20.16
C GLY A 266 16.10 -3.33 20.95
N LEU A 267 16.83 -4.35 21.39
CA LEU A 267 18.13 -4.18 22.05
C LEU A 267 19.20 -3.72 21.04
N PRO A 268 19.92 -2.60 21.28
CA PRO A 268 21.04 -2.17 20.44
C PRO A 268 22.10 -3.26 20.27
N LYS A 269 22.72 -3.34 19.08
CA LYS A 269 23.87 -4.22 18.86
C LYS A 269 25.02 -3.75 19.76
N GLY A 270 25.48 -4.62 20.67
CA GLY A 270 26.48 -4.25 21.69
C GLY A 270 25.93 -3.57 22.94
N ALA A 271 24.61 -3.63 23.20
CA ALA A 271 24.01 -3.10 24.42
C ALA A 271 24.71 -3.65 25.69
N SER A 272 24.95 -2.76 26.66
CA SER A 272 25.58 -3.13 27.92
C SER A 272 24.78 -4.19 28.68
N LYS A 273 25.44 -4.96 29.54
CA LYS A 273 24.79 -5.98 30.39
C LYS A 273 23.63 -5.37 31.19
N ALA A 274 23.79 -4.15 31.70
CA ALA A 274 22.74 -3.40 32.40
C ALA A 274 21.54 -3.06 31.50
N ALA A 275 21.77 -2.61 30.26
CA ALA A 275 20.70 -2.31 29.31
C ALA A 275 19.93 -3.59 28.89
N LYS A 276 20.64 -4.71 28.74
CA LYS A 276 20.04 -6.02 28.44
C LYS A 276 19.17 -6.51 29.60
N THR A 277 19.66 -6.43 30.84
CA THR A 277 18.88 -6.78 32.03
C THR A 277 17.61 -5.92 32.15
N LYS A 278 17.69 -4.62 31.86
CA LYS A 278 16.54 -3.71 31.88
C LYS A 278 15.51 -4.00 30.78
N HIS A 279 15.93 -4.29 29.55
CA HIS A 279 15.03 -4.64 28.45
C HIS A 279 14.30 -5.98 28.68
N CYS A 280 15.02 -6.95 29.28
CA CYS A 280 14.50 -8.28 29.53
C CYS A 280 13.74 -8.44 30.85
N ALA A 281 13.62 -7.37 31.64
CA ALA A 281 12.78 -7.36 32.82
C ALA A 281 11.31 -7.63 32.44
N GLY A 282 10.71 -8.64 33.06
CA GLY A 282 9.32 -9.03 32.80
C GLY A 282 9.09 -9.67 31.42
N ALA A 283 10.14 -10.13 30.73
CA ALA A 283 9.98 -10.87 29.48
C ALA A 283 9.22 -12.18 29.72
N GLN A 284 8.19 -12.41 28.91
CA GLN A 284 7.35 -13.60 28.98
C GLN A 284 7.67 -14.58 27.84
N PRO A 285 7.35 -15.87 27.96
CA PRO A 285 7.46 -16.80 26.85
C PRO A 285 6.46 -16.46 25.73
N ARG A 286 6.80 -16.80 24.47
CA ARG A 286 5.93 -16.59 23.29
C ARG A 286 4.51 -17.13 23.46
N SER A 287 4.34 -18.22 24.21
CA SER A 287 3.04 -18.85 24.48
C SER A 287 2.11 -17.98 25.34
N SER A 288 2.64 -16.99 26.07
CA SER A 288 1.88 -16.14 27.00
C SER A 288 1.70 -14.69 26.55
N CYS A 289 2.14 -14.31 25.34
CA CYS A 289 2.03 -12.95 24.78
C CYS A 289 0.62 -12.55 24.27
#